data_AF-A0A940R3D4-F1
#
_entry.id   AF-A0A940R3D4-F1
#
_cell.length_a   1.000
_cell.length_b   1.000
_cell.length_c   1.000
_cell.angle_alpha   90.00
_cell.angle_beta   90.00
_cell.angle_gamma   90.00
#
_symmetry.space_group_name_H-M   'P 1'
#
loop_
_entity.id
_entity.type
_entity.pdbx_description
1 polymer ?
#
loop_
_entity_poly.entity_id
_entity_poly.type
_entity_poly.pdbx_seq_one_letter_code
_entity_poly.pdbx_strand_id
1 'polypeptide(L)'
;QDMWGSYSGLTARTVGLNDKGNPIRDAVANGGGIRVIGVDDNKNPVDVYVEAQDYFHSMVENNVFDEFIYDLTFVKMREVSLGYRLPVQKWGFTGKWLQNATLSMIARNPWMIYRKAKDFDPSEISSVFGENGQFPGTRSLGINLKLGF
;
A
#
# COMPACT_ATOMS: atom_id res chain seq x y z
N GLN A 1 2.52 -0.05 4.60
CA GLN A 1 3.40 -0.94 5.36
C GLN A 1 2.65 -1.27 6.63
N ASP A 2 2.25 -2.52 6.85
CA ASP A 2 1.37 -2.86 7.98
C ASP A 2 2.16 -3.29 9.21
N MET A 3 3.02 -4.30 9.12
CA MET A 3 3.74 -4.85 10.29
C MET A 3 4.62 -3.77 10.95
N TRP A 4 5.54 -3.19 10.19
CA TRP A 4 6.42 -2.13 10.68
C TRP A 4 5.68 -0.85 11.03
N GLY A 5 4.59 -0.56 10.31
CA GLY A 5 3.74 0.58 10.60
C GLY A 5 2.97 0.42 11.92
N SER A 6 2.60 -0.82 12.27
CA SER A 6 1.93 -1.13 13.54
C SER A 6 2.91 -1.16 14.69
N TYR A 7 4.10 -1.74 14.48
CA TYR A 7 5.21 -1.69 15.44
C TYR A 7 5.59 -0.25 15.81
N SER A 8 5.66 0.65 14.82
CA SER A 8 6.03 2.05 15.02
C SER A 8 4.87 2.97 15.42
N GLY A 9 3.63 2.47 15.52
CA GLY A 9 2.48 3.31 15.87
C GLY A 9 2.04 4.28 14.76
N LEU A 10 2.30 3.98 13.49
CA LEU A 10 1.95 4.81 12.34
C LEU A 10 0.64 4.39 11.65
N THR A 11 0.19 3.15 11.84
CA THR A 11 -1.01 2.62 11.17
C THR A 11 -2.30 2.94 11.90
N ALA A 12 -3.41 2.96 11.17
CA ALA A 12 -4.73 3.23 11.74
C ALA A 12 -5.13 2.23 12.83
N ARG A 13 -4.65 0.97 12.78
CA ARG A 13 -4.94 -0.03 13.82
C ARG A 13 -4.30 0.25 15.17
N THR A 14 -3.30 1.13 15.21
CA THR A 14 -2.69 1.62 16.46
C THR A 14 -3.38 2.86 17.00
N VAL A 15 -4.48 3.29 16.36
CA VAL A 15 -5.30 4.44 16.76
C VAL A 15 -6.75 3.97 16.88
N GLY A 16 -7.41 4.30 17.98
CA GLY A 16 -8.80 3.91 18.18
C GLY A 16 -9.18 3.90 19.64
N LEU A 17 -10.42 3.46 19.89
CA LEU A 17 -10.93 3.27 21.24
C LEU A 17 -10.87 1.78 21.60
N ASN A 18 -10.57 1.49 22.87
CA ASN A 18 -10.76 0.15 23.42
C ASN A 18 -12.25 -0.13 23.65
N ASP A 19 -12.55 -1.33 24.14
CA ASP A 19 -13.91 -1.78 24.48
C ASP A 19 -14.58 -0.97 25.61
N LYS A 20 -13.82 -0.14 26.33
CA LYS A 20 -14.34 0.82 27.32
C LYS A 20 -14.65 2.20 26.72
N GLY A 21 -14.33 2.42 25.45
CA GLY A 21 -14.50 3.72 24.78
C GLY A 21 -13.36 4.71 25.01
N ASN A 22 -12.24 4.30 25.62
CA ASN A 22 -11.07 5.16 25.85
C ASN A 22 -10.02 4.96 24.74
N PRO A 23 -9.22 5.98 24.40
CA PRO A 23 -8.11 5.82 23.45
C PRO A 23 -7.17 4.68 23.84
N ILE A 24 -6.87 3.77 22.92
CA ILE A 24 -5.96 2.63 23.19
C ILE A 24 -4.54 3.07 23.53
N ARG A 25 -4.15 4.29 23.11
CA ARG A 25 -2.82 4.87 23.36
C ARG A 25 -2.68 5.51 24.73
N ASP A 26 -3.77 5.72 25.46
CA ASP A 26 -3.69 6.20 26.83
C ASP A 26 -3.13 5.08 27.72
N ALA A 27 -2.44 5.47 28.78
CA ALA A 27 -1.92 4.52 29.76
C ALA A 27 -3.05 3.62 30.29
N VAL A 28 -2.73 2.36 30.58
CA VAL A 28 -3.69 1.40 31.17
C VAL A 28 -4.26 1.95 32.49
N ALA A 29 -3.43 2.66 33.28
CA ALA A 29 -3.84 3.33 34.51
C ALA A 29 -4.93 4.40 34.30
N ASN A 30 -5.00 5.00 33.11
CA ASN A 30 -6.02 5.99 32.72
C ASN A 30 -7.20 5.34 31.96
N GLY A 31 -7.27 4.01 31.93
CA GLY A 31 -8.33 3.27 31.26
C GLY A 31 -8.12 3.03 29.76
N GLY A 32 -6.93 3.32 29.24
CA GLY A 32 -6.53 2.99 27.87
C GLY A 32 -6.04 1.54 27.73
N GLY A 33 -5.09 1.31 26.83
CA GLY A 33 -4.54 -0.02 26.54
C GLY A 33 -5.47 -0.93 25.73
N ILE A 34 -4.96 -2.12 25.40
CA ILE A 34 -5.62 -3.15 24.59
C ILE A 34 -5.97 -4.33 25.49
N ARG A 35 -7.21 -4.78 25.42
CA ARG A 35 -7.67 -5.96 26.17
C ARG A 35 -7.18 -7.24 25.50
N VAL A 36 -6.46 -8.06 26.25
CA VAL A 36 -5.93 -9.35 25.82
C VAL A 36 -6.60 -10.44 26.64
N ILE A 37 -7.24 -11.37 25.92
CA ILE A 37 -7.89 -12.54 26.49
C ILE A 37 -7.15 -13.77 25.97
N GLY A 38 -6.67 -14.62 26.87
CA GLY A 38 -5.87 -15.78 26.52
C GLY A 38 -5.65 -16.73 27.69
N VAL A 39 -4.55 -17.46 27.62
CA VAL A 39 -4.09 -18.33 28.71
C VAL A 39 -2.60 -18.09 28.98
N ASP A 40 -2.19 -18.24 30.22
CA ASP A 40 -0.77 -18.23 30.61
C ASP A 40 -0.10 -19.59 30.33
N ASP A 41 1.20 -19.69 30.60
CA ASP A 41 1.97 -20.94 30.46
C ASP A 41 1.44 -22.09 31.32
N ASN A 42 0.74 -21.77 32.41
CA ASN A 42 0.11 -22.72 33.32
C ASN A 42 -1.33 -23.08 32.91
N LYS A 43 -1.81 -22.57 31.77
CA LYS A 43 -3.18 -22.73 31.23
C LYS A 43 -4.26 -22.04 32.05
N ASN A 44 -3.90 -21.12 32.94
CA ASN A 44 -4.89 -20.30 33.61
C ASN A 44 -5.42 -19.24 32.64
N PRO A 45 -6.73 -18.92 32.68
CA PRO A 45 -7.28 -17.85 31.86
C PRO A 45 -6.69 -16.50 32.26
N VAL A 46 -6.36 -15.70 31.24
CA VAL A 46 -5.87 -14.32 31.36
C VAL A 46 -6.88 -13.39 30.69
N ASP A 47 -7.25 -12.33 31.38
CA ASP A 47 -8.08 -11.22 30.86
C ASP A 47 -7.54 -9.92 31.45
N VAL A 48 -6.68 -9.23 30.70
CA VAL A 48 -5.95 -8.05 31.17
C VAL A 48 -5.88 -6.97 30.10
N TYR A 49 -5.65 -5.73 30.52
CA TYR A 49 -5.28 -4.65 29.61
C TYR A 49 -3.77 -4.49 29.63
N VAL A 50 -3.17 -4.44 28.44
CA VAL A 50 -1.75 -4.16 28.24
C VAL A 50 -1.58 -2.82 27.54
N GLU A 51 -0.45 -2.17 27.75
CA GLU A 51 -0.11 -0.94 27.03
C GLU A 51 -0.10 -1.23 25.52
N ALA A 52 -0.68 -0.32 24.72
CA ALA A 52 -0.79 -0.55 23.28
C ALA A 52 0.59 -0.72 22.62
N GLN A 53 1.61 0.00 23.11
CA GLN A 53 2.98 -0.14 22.64
C GLN A 53 3.51 -1.56 22.85
N ASP A 54 3.39 -2.08 24.07
CA ASP A 54 3.84 -3.43 24.42
C ASP A 54 3.11 -4.47 23.57
N TYR A 55 1.80 -4.31 23.37
CA TYR A 55 1.01 -5.20 22.53
C TYR A 55 1.54 -5.29 21.10
N PHE A 56 1.68 -4.15 20.39
CA PHE A 56 2.14 -4.16 18.99
C PHE A 56 3.61 -4.55 18.85
N HIS A 57 4.47 -4.23 19.84
CA HIS A 57 5.86 -4.69 19.86
C HIS A 57 5.94 -6.21 20.04
N SER A 58 5.15 -6.75 20.98
CA SER A 58 5.15 -8.17 21.30
C SER A 58 4.79 -9.06 20.12
N MET A 59 4.00 -8.58 19.16
CA MET A 59 3.66 -9.32 17.95
C MET A 59 4.91 -9.63 17.11
N VAL A 60 5.81 -8.66 16.96
CA VAL A 60 7.04 -8.82 16.19
C VAL A 60 8.08 -9.59 17.01
N GLU A 61 8.24 -9.24 18.28
CA GLU A 61 9.23 -9.84 19.18
C GLU A 61 8.97 -11.34 19.43
N ASN A 62 7.70 -11.75 19.50
CA ASN A 62 7.30 -13.14 19.70
C ASN A 62 7.01 -13.89 18.39
N ASN A 63 7.32 -13.31 17.23
CA ASN A 63 7.08 -13.91 15.90
C ASN A 63 5.61 -14.28 15.63
N VAL A 64 4.67 -13.48 16.14
CA VAL A 64 3.23 -13.64 15.89
C VAL A 64 2.90 -12.90 14.60
N PHE A 65 3.01 -13.61 13.47
CA PHE A 65 2.84 -13.01 12.14
C PHE A 65 1.48 -13.26 11.48
N ASP A 66 0.61 -14.07 12.10
CA ASP A 66 -0.70 -14.43 11.54
C ASP A 66 -1.57 -13.20 11.24
N GLU A 67 -1.44 -12.14 12.05
CA GLU A 67 -2.16 -10.88 11.86
C GLU A 67 -1.68 -10.06 10.65
N PHE A 68 -0.50 -10.40 10.09
CA PHE A 68 0.10 -9.72 8.95
C PHE A 68 0.03 -10.54 7.66
N ILE A 69 -0.76 -11.62 7.66
CA ILE A 69 -1.04 -12.41 6.45
C ILE A 69 -2.21 -11.78 5.70
N TYR A 70 -1.94 -11.31 4.49
CA TYR A 70 -2.93 -10.64 3.64
C TYR A 70 -3.16 -11.37 2.32
N ASP A 71 -4.39 -11.25 1.82
CA ASP A 71 -4.72 -11.65 0.46
C ASP A 71 -4.17 -10.61 -0.53
N LEU A 72 -3.28 -11.06 -1.40
CA LEU A 72 -2.61 -10.26 -2.42
C LEU A 72 -3.44 -10.12 -3.72
N THR A 73 -4.74 -10.41 -3.68
CA THR A 73 -5.62 -10.21 -4.83
C THR A 73 -5.77 -8.72 -5.15
N PHE A 74 -5.43 -8.35 -6.38
CA PHE A 74 -5.57 -7.00 -6.91
C PHE A 74 -5.93 -6.98 -8.39
N VAL A 75 -6.49 -5.85 -8.83
CA VAL A 75 -6.67 -5.48 -10.24
C VAL A 75 -6.05 -4.12 -10.44
N LYS A 76 -4.98 -4.05 -11.24
CA LYS A 76 -4.20 -2.83 -11.49
C LYS A 76 -4.02 -2.61 -12.98
N MET A 77 -4.28 -1.39 -13.43
CA MET A 77 -3.92 -0.97 -14.79
C MET A 77 -2.42 -0.73 -14.83
N ARG A 78 -1.67 -1.58 -15.56
CA ARG A 78 -0.20 -1.47 -15.66
C ARG A 78 0.22 -0.38 -16.65
N GLU A 79 -0.49 -0.23 -17.76
CA GLU A 79 -0.20 0.80 -18.75
C GLU A 79 -1.45 1.17 -19.55
N VAL A 80 -1.58 2.44 -19.91
CA VAL A 80 -2.51 2.93 -20.93
C VAL A 80 -1.78 3.92 -21.82
N SER A 81 -1.98 3.81 -23.13
CA SER A 81 -1.35 4.69 -24.12
C SER A 81 -2.41 5.17 -25.11
N LEU A 82 -2.47 6.49 -25.30
CA LEU A 82 -3.33 7.12 -26.29
C LEU A 82 -2.44 7.82 -27.32
N GLY A 83 -2.47 7.34 -28.57
CA GLY A 83 -1.72 7.89 -29.68
C GLY A 83 -2.61 8.62 -30.68
N TYR A 84 -2.18 9.79 -31.13
CA TYR A 84 -2.80 10.53 -32.23
C TYR A 84 -1.80 10.73 -33.38
N ARG A 85 -2.19 10.28 -34.57
CA ARG A 85 -1.40 10.46 -35.79
C ARG A 85 -1.68 11.84 -36.36
N LEU A 86 -0.66 12.68 -36.41
CA LEU A 86 -0.77 14.05 -36.93
C LEU A 86 -0.92 14.03 -38.46
N PRO A 87 -1.82 14.84 -39.04
CA PRO A 87 -2.05 14.88 -40.48
C PRO A 87 -0.97 15.71 -41.22
N VAL A 88 0.31 15.33 -41.04
CA VAL A 88 1.48 16.08 -41.50
C VAL A 88 1.53 16.29 -43.02
N GLN A 89 0.91 15.41 -43.80
CA GLN A 89 0.82 15.55 -45.27
C GLN A 89 -0.02 16.76 -45.68
N LYS A 90 -0.92 17.22 -44.81
CA LYS A 90 -1.75 18.40 -45.04
C LYS A 90 -1.03 19.71 -44.67
N TRP A 91 0.19 19.65 -44.15
CA TRP A 91 0.94 20.82 -43.66
C TRP A 91 1.84 21.48 -44.72
N GLY A 92 1.55 21.28 -46.02
CA GLY A 92 2.26 21.96 -47.11
C GLY A 92 3.71 21.51 -47.28
N PHE A 93 4.66 22.46 -47.32
CA PHE A 93 6.09 22.19 -47.54
C PHE A 93 6.70 21.22 -46.51
N THR A 94 6.22 21.28 -45.26
CA THR A 94 6.54 20.37 -44.16
C THR A 94 6.24 18.90 -44.46
N GLY A 95 5.18 18.62 -45.23
CA GLY A 95 4.78 17.27 -45.61
C GLY A 95 5.70 16.60 -46.64
N LYS A 96 6.60 17.35 -47.29
CA LYS A 96 7.56 16.81 -48.26
C LYS A 96 8.78 16.15 -47.61
N TRP A 97 9.14 16.55 -46.39
CA TRP A 97 10.26 15.98 -45.64
C TRP A 97 9.81 15.15 -44.42
N LEU A 98 8.58 15.33 -43.93
CA LEU A 98 8.04 14.64 -42.78
C LEU A 98 6.88 13.74 -43.22
N GLN A 99 7.17 12.47 -43.46
CA GLN A 99 6.21 11.46 -43.90
C GLN A 99 5.21 11.07 -42.82
N ASN A 100 5.58 11.10 -41.54
CA ASN A 100 4.66 10.77 -40.45
C ASN A 100 5.06 11.42 -39.12
N ALA A 101 4.06 11.73 -38.31
CA ALA A 101 4.26 12.07 -36.91
C ALA A 101 3.13 11.50 -36.05
N THR A 102 3.48 10.91 -34.91
CA THR A 102 2.53 10.41 -33.92
C THR A 102 2.89 10.98 -32.55
N LEU A 103 1.93 11.64 -31.93
CA LEU A 103 2.01 12.09 -30.55
C LEU A 103 1.26 11.10 -29.67
N SER A 104 1.92 10.55 -28.66
CA SER A 104 1.31 9.61 -27.71
C SER A 104 1.44 10.12 -26.28
N MET A 105 0.38 9.96 -25.50
CA MET A 105 0.41 10.07 -24.04
C MET A 105 0.41 8.67 -23.43
N ILE A 106 1.35 8.39 -22.54
CA ILE A 106 1.54 7.08 -21.91
C ILE A 106 1.41 7.27 -20.41
N ALA A 107 0.60 6.45 -19.75
CA ALA A 107 0.51 6.42 -18.30
C ALA A 107 0.84 5.01 -17.80
N ARG A 108 1.80 4.89 -16.88
CA ARG A 108 2.17 3.61 -16.24
C ARG A 108 1.71 3.58 -14.80
N ASN A 109 1.18 2.42 -14.40
CA ASN A 109 0.48 2.21 -13.15
C ASN A 109 -0.56 3.31 -12.84
N PRO A 110 -1.38 3.77 -13.80
CA PRO A 110 -2.29 4.88 -13.55
C PRO A 110 -3.32 4.55 -12.48
N TRP A 111 -3.75 3.30 -12.33
CA TRP A 111 -4.90 3.05 -11.48
C TRP A 111 -4.85 1.68 -10.81
N MET A 112 -4.97 1.68 -9.49
CA MET A 112 -5.34 0.51 -8.69
C MET A 112 -6.86 0.45 -8.62
N ILE A 113 -7.47 -0.46 -9.38
CA ILE A 113 -8.93 -0.59 -9.52
C ILE A 113 -9.49 -1.35 -8.32
N TYR A 114 -8.81 -2.41 -7.91
CA TYR A 114 -9.19 -3.22 -6.77
C TYR A 114 -7.96 -3.74 -6.05
N ARG A 115 -8.03 -3.80 -4.71
CA ARG A 115 -7.07 -4.50 -3.86
C ARG A 115 -7.77 -4.95 -2.59
N LYS A 116 -7.44 -6.15 -2.12
CA LYS A 116 -7.96 -6.66 -0.85
C LYS A 116 -7.15 -6.17 0.36
N ALA A 117 -5.82 -6.09 0.22
CA ALA A 117 -4.95 -5.42 1.20
C ALA A 117 -5.18 -3.89 1.20
N LYS A 118 -5.36 -3.29 2.39
CA LYS A 118 -5.71 -1.86 2.55
C LYS A 118 -4.51 -0.94 2.84
N ASP A 119 -3.39 -1.45 3.32
CA ASP A 119 -2.32 -0.59 3.85
C ASP A 119 -1.04 -0.59 3.00
N PHE A 120 -1.03 -1.31 1.90
CA PHE A 120 0.08 -1.34 0.93
C PHE A 120 -0.39 -1.72 -0.48
N ASP A 121 0.50 -1.56 -1.47
CA ASP A 121 0.31 -2.03 -2.83
C ASP A 121 0.75 -3.51 -2.93
N PRO A 122 -0.18 -4.48 -3.07
CA PRO A 122 0.15 -5.90 -3.13
C PRO A 122 0.92 -6.30 -4.40
N SER A 123 0.98 -5.41 -5.40
CA SER A 123 1.70 -5.65 -6.65
C SER A 123 3.18 -5.27 -6.60
N GLU A 124 3.62 -4.61 -5.51
CA GLU A 124 4.97 -4.12 -5.29
C GLU A 124 5.47 -4.66 -3.94
N ILE A 125 5.64 -5.98 -3.83
CA ILE A 125 6.15 -6.64 -2.62
C ILE A 125 7.31 -7.60 -2.89
N SER A 126 8.09 -7.93 -1.86
CA SER A 126 9.14 -8.94 -1.97
C SER A 126 8.53 -10.34 -2.09
N SER A 127 9.03 -11.15 -3.02
CA SER A 127 8.67 -12.57 -3.12
C SER A 127 9.25 -13.43 -2.00
N VAL A 128 10.27 -12.93 -1.30
CA VAL A 128 10.97 -13.66 -0.23
C VAL A 128 10.44 -13.25 1.14
N PHE A 129 10.26 -11.94 1.36
CA PHE A 129 9.92 -11.37 2.67
C PHE A 129 8.50 -10.78 2.75
N GLY A 130 7.74 -10.82 1.65
CA GLY A 130 6.42 -10.19 1.60
C GLY A 130 6.49 -8.66 1.66
N GLU A 131 5.55 -8.06 2.40
CA GLU A 131 5.56 -6.62 2.67
C GLU A 131 6.60 -6.31 3.75
N ASN A 132 7.69 -5.64 3.37
CA ASN A 132 8.82 -5.41 4.27
C ASN A 132 9.33 -3.97 4.20
N GLY A 133 8.43 -2.99 4.37
CA GLY A 133 8.86 -1.61 4.51
C GLY A 133 9.24 -0.91 3.21
N GLN A 134 8.87 -1.47 2.06
CA GLN A 134 9.21 -0.88 0.76
C GLN A 134 8.44 0.41 0.49
N PHE A 135 8.98 1.21 -0.44
CA PHE A 135 8.32 2.43 -0.89
C PHE A 135 7.01 2.12 -1.61
N PRO A 136 6.01 3.02 -1.55
CA PRO A 136 4.80 2.90 -2.33
C PRO A 136 5.08 2.81 -3.84
N GLY A 137 4.21 2.11 -4.56
CA GLY A 137 4.27 2.05 -6.02
C GLY A 137 4.20 3.45 -6.66
N THR A 138 4.93 3.64 -7.75
CA THR A 138 4.95 4.90 -8.49
C THR A 138 3.92 4.91 -9.61
N ARG A 139 3.37 6.10 -9.88
CA ARG A 139 2.55 6.41 -11.05
C ARG A 139 3.32 7.37 -11.94
N SER A 140 3.40 7.07 -13.23
CA SER A 140 4.08 7.96 -14.19
C SER A 140 3.20 8.31 -15.37
N LEU A 141 3.40 9.53 -15.88
CA LEU A 141 2.80 10.06 -17.09
C LEU A 141 3.94 10.51 -18.01
N GLY A 142 3.83 10.19 -19.30
CA GLY A 142 4.83 10.48 -20.31
C GLY A 142 4.20 10.91 -21.61
N ILE A 143 4.95 11.70 -22.38
CA ILE A 143 4.59 12.11 -23.74
C ILE A 143 5.68 11.57 -24.66
N ASN A 144 5.27 10.97 -25.78
CA ASN A 144 6.16 10.44 -26.79
C ASN A 144 5.82 11.05 -28.15
N LEU A 145 6.80 11.63 -28.83
CA LEU A 145 6.67 12.13 -30.20
C LEU A 145 7.53 11.28 -31.13
N LYS A 146 6.88 10.51 -32.01
CA LYS A 146 7.55 9.73 -33.04
C LYS A 146 7.48 10.47 -34.37
N LEU A 147 8.63 10.70 -35.00
CA LEU A 147 8.76 11.34 -36.30
C LEU A 147 9.30 10.34 -37.33
N GLY A 148 8.80 10.38 -38.55
CA GLY A 148 9.33 9.67 -39.71
C GLY A 148 9.45 10.62 -40.89
N PHE A 149 10.61 10.56 -41.55
CA PHE A 149 11.05 11.46 -42.60
C PHE A 149 10.96 10.80 -43.97
#